data_AF-A0A5J4VXW4-F1
#
_entry.id   AF-A0A5J4VXW4-F1
#
_cell.length_a   1.000
_cell.length_b   1.000
_cell.length_c   1.000
_cell.angle_alpha   90.00
_cell.angle_beta   90.00
_cell.angle_gamma   90.00
#
_symmetry.space_group_name_H-M   'P 1'
#
loop_
_entity.id
_entity.type
_entity.pdbx_description
1 polymer ?
#
loop_
_entity_poly.entity_id
_entity_poly.type
_entity_poly.pdbx_seq_one_letter_code
_entity_poly.pdbx_strand_id
1 'polypeptide(L)'
;FINITGELEFEECEGPSGSGFFILLENHAVAEINKALFKNCIAWEYGGGFAALIRDESQLIFKGVAQFIQCSCISEIYIPVGGGGIYSDINNGVLNIQDSIFDTCNCSQPGTGGAVSIIQGVNGKVFIKNASFTNCKTLLNSTNSLFGWGGALFLFTSVSSNALSSSNLLMTDLSFGGCESVIAGHNIHIRSVDTKATVLVISQNSLLTVNGIDDLYISPDYEVDYMGIDESNLNEGNNIPYNHLPLFASNAPIEAVKDYYIDADSSDTRYRNIQLSGGAIYAVINGGSMQLNEIVMNQCKSESGGAVFANISNQGKLILNSQCQFYQCESYGNGGGIYVQMDFTTQSQFVINGAIFKQCRSFSSKISSNLKSGYGGGIFLTGTGDFNQQSELLDLRGMKIYQNSALNNGQSVFVVMANVVEWCQQGILGEYVKGNYSDLNSDVNELEGIAVSAETFESLTIDQIKQQQRSLEFHWTQQAIINSVKIVVNISKEQNPLQFTIQGDSMNETQIKFALKDFSWFDNRKKIYGILVSNTGKFFTDLDGQEDEAVQIEIQIEEGEQFYNFKTSYDQDSNSKFVFTWWIILLIALGGLILLIIIIIICCCICNRSKKKKEHIIYPVSEEKIRPN
;
A
#
# COMPACT_ATOMS: atom_id res chain seq x y z
N PHE A 1 -0.44 34.11 46.70
CA PHE A 1 -1.67 33.33 46.46
C PHE A 1 -2.58 34.15 45.56
N ILE A 2 -2.84 33.67 44.35
CA ILE A 2 -3.76 34.26 43.37
C ILE A 2 -4.94 33.28 43.27
N ASN A 3 -6.16 33.75 43.48
CA ASN A 3 -7.36 32.93 43.31
C ASN A 3 -8.34 33.67 42.43
N ILE A 4 -8.65 33.10 41.27
CA ILE A 4 -9.57 33.66 40.30
C ILE A 4 -10.84 32.82 40.32
N THR A 5 -11.83 33.32 41.04
CA THR A 5 -13.09 32.61 41.34
C THR A 5 -14.20 32.91 40.34
N GLY A 6 -14.07 33.96 39.54
CA GLY A 6 -14.99 34.32 38.45
C GLY A 6 -14.67 33.59 37.15
N GLU A 7 -15.55 33.73 36.16
CA GLU A 7 -15.28 33.28 34.79
C GLU A 7 -14.42 34.33 34.09
N LEU A 8 -13.20 33.95 33.70
CA LEU A 8 -12.34 34.77 32.86
C LEU A 8 -12.67 34.53 31.39
N GLU A 9 -12.71 35.57 30.59
CA GLU A 9 -12.92 35.46 29.15
C GLU A 9 -11.89 36.31 28.42
N PHE A 10 -11.17 35.67 27.50
CA PHE A 10 -10.19 36.27 26.60
C PHE A 10 -10.56 35.88 25.18
N GLU A 11 -11.07 36.83 24.42
CA GLU A 11 -11.40 36.66 23.00
C GLU A 11 -10.47 37.51 22.14
N GLU A 12 -10.05 36.97 20.99
CA GLU A 12 -9.32 37.70 19.93
C GLU A 12 -8.03 38.39 20.42
N CYS A 13 -7.32 37.75 21.35
CA CYS A 13 -6.08 38.27 21.90
C CYS A 13 -4.89 37.94 21.01
N GLU A 14 -4.02 38.91 20.74
CA GLU A 14 -2.79 38.72 19.97
C GLU A 14 -1.57 39.24 20.73
N GLY A 15 -0.49 38.47 20.81
CA GLY A 15 0.69 38.85 21.58
C GLY A 15 1.80 37.81 21.54
N PRO A 16 3.01 38.12 22.02
CA PRO A 16 4.16 37.20 21.92
C PRO A 16 3.89 35.86 22.61
N SER A 17 3.36 35.89 23.84
CA SER A 17 3.34 34.72 24.71
C SER A 17 2.11 34.74 25.61
N GLY A 18 1.30 33.68 25.60
CA GLY A 18 0.08 33.59 26.38
C GLY A 18 -0.81 34.78 26.06
N SER A 19 -1.20 34.95 24.80
CA SER A 19 -1.77 36.24 24.36
C SER A 19 -3.06 36.59 25.10
N GLY A 20 -3.84 35.59 25.51
CA GLY A 20 -4.90 35.77 26.50
C GLY A 20 -4.34 36.01 27.90
N PHE A 21 -3.50 35.09 28.39
CA PHE A 21 -2.91 35.19 29.72
C PHE A 21 -1.49 34.61 29.83
N PHE A 22 -0.54 35.42 30.32
CA PHE A 22 0.80 34.98 30.70
C PHE A 22 0.99 35.04 32.21
N ILE A 23 1.60 34.01 32.81
CA ILE A 23 1.92 33.99 34.25
C ILE A 23 3.31 33.42 34.54
N LEU A 24 4.02 34.09 35.46
CA LEU A 24 5.24 33.58 36.10
C LEU A 24 4.94 33.37 37.58
N LEU A 25 5.16 32.15 38.08
CA LEU A 25 4.96 31.76 39.46
C LEU A 25 6.30 31.34 40.08
N GLU A 26 6.70 32.03 41.15
CA GLU A 26 7.95 31.82 41.89
C GLU A 26 7.68 31.92 43.40
N ASN A 27 8.63 31.47 44.23
CA ASN A 27 8.59 31.54 45.70
C ASN A 27 7.34 30.88 46.33
N HIS A 28 7.07 29.61 46.01
CA HIS A 28 5.93 28.83 46.53
C HIS A 28 4.56 29.47 46.25
N ALA A 29 4.43 30.22 45.15
CA ALA A 29 3.17 30.87 44.78
C ALA A 29 2.12 29.83 44.36
N VAL A 30 0.85 30.12 44.64
CA VAL A 30 -0.27 29.29 44.17
C VAL A 30 -1.21 30.18 43.39
N ALA A 31 -1.54 29.76 42.17
CA ALA A 31 -2.56 30.35 41.30
C ALA A 31 -3.66 29.33 41.03
N GLU A 32 -4.89 29.66 41.42
CA GLU A 32 -6.07 28.84 41.15
C GLU A 32 -6.99 29.56 40.16
N ILE A 33 -7.36 28.88 39.08
CA ILE A 33 -8.27 29.35 38.04
C ILE A 33 -9.46 28.41 38.01
N ASN A 34 -10.67 28.92 38.30
CA ASN A 34 -11.85 28.08 38.38
C ASN A 34 -12.54 27.88 37.02
N LYS A 35 -12.81 28.98 36.31
CA LYS A 35 -13.40 28.95 34.97
C LYS A 35 -12.71 29.96 34.08
N ALA A 36 -12.35 29.54 32.88
CA ALA A 36 -11.75 30.43 31.90
C ALA A 36 -12.14 30.02 30.48
N LEU A 37 -12.41 31.00 29.63
CA LEU A 37 -12.57 30.85 28.19
C LEU A 37 -11.46 31.63 27.50
N PHE A 38 -10.69 30.93 26.67
CA PHE A 38 -9.74 31.49 25.73
C PHE A 38 -10.24 31.14 24.34
N LYS A 39 -10.49 32.16 23.52
CA LYS A 39 -11.05 31.96 22.19
C LYS A 39 -10.38 32.85 21.16
N ASN A 40 -9.98 32.28 20.04
CA ASN A 40 -9.29 33.01 18.96
C ASN A 40 -8.03 33.74 19.45
N CYS A 41 -7.37 33.23 20.49
CA CYS A 41 -6.13 33.82 21.00
C CYS A 41 -4.95 33.34 20.15
N ILE A 42 -4.14 34.26 19.65
CA ILE A 42 -2.99 33.97 18.78
C ILE A 42 -1.70 34.44 19.47
N ALA A 43 -0.73 33.53 19.58
CA ALA A 43 0.62 33.85 20.04
C ALA A 43 1.68 33.53 18.98
N TRP A 44 2.79 34.27 18.97
CA TRP A 44 3.89 34.09 18.00
C TRP A 44 5.12 33.38 18.61
N GLU A 45 5.13 33.16 19.93
CA GLU A 45 6.22 32.46 20.65
C GLU A 45 5.69 31.29 21.47
N TYR A 46 4.91 31.54 22.52
CA TYR A 46 4.48 30.52 23.50
C TYR A 46 2.99 30.58 23.75
N GLY A 47 2.26 29.47 23.63
CA GLY A 47 0.91 29.35 24.21
C GLY A 47 -0.11 30.34 23.64
N GLY A 48 -0.94 29.93 22.68
CA GLY A 48 -1.89 30.87 22.05
C GLY A 48 -2.85 31.49 23.06
N GLY A 49 -3.55 30.67 23.86
CA GLY A 49 -4.42 31.16 24.93
C GLY A 49 -3.66 31.54 26.21
N PHE A 50 -2.79 30.64 26.67
CA PHE A 50 -2.16 30.73 27.99
C PHE A 50 -0.69 30.32 27.93
N ALA A 51 0.16 31.02 28.67
CA ALA A 51 1.54 30.63 28.87
C ALA A 51 1.95 30.73 30.36
N ALA A 52 2.61 29.69 30.88
CA ALA A 52 2.98 29.60 32.28
C ALA A 52 4.45 29.22 32.49
N LEU A 53 5.15 29.98 33.33
CA LEU A 53 6.45 29.59 33.89
C LEU A 53 6.24 29.30 35.38
N ILE A 54 6.47 28.06 35.81
CA ILE A 54 6.16 27.61 37.18
C ILE A 54 7.44 27.13 37.87
N ARG A 55 7.85 27.82 38.93
CA ARG A 55 9.12 27.61 39.64
C ARG A 55 8.97 27.54 41.15
N ASP A 56 10.01 27.07 41.84
CA ASP A 56 10.16 27.16 43.30
C ASP A 56 8.94 26.63 44.10
N GLU A 57 8.53 25.41 43.78
CA GLU A 57 7.38 24.70 44.36
C GLU A 57 6.03 25.41 44.19
N SER A 58 5.96 26.35 43.25
CA SER A 58 4.72 27.04 42.91
C SER A 58 3.73 26.13 42.19
N GLN A 59 2.45 26.50 42.22
CA GLN A 59 1.36 25.68 41.72
C GLN A 59 0.40 26.50 40.84
N LEU A 60 0.12 26.01 39.65
CA LEU A 60 -0.98 26.48 38.79
C LEU A 60 -2.05 25.39 38.73
N ILE A 61 -3.27 25.74 39.12
CA ILE A 61 -4.38 24.80 39.22
C ILE A 61 -5.60 25.33 38.47
N PHE A 62 -6.00 24.64 37.41
CA PHE A 62 -7.31 24.78 36.78
C PHE A 62 -8.30 23.85 37.49
N LYS A 63 -9.11 24.39 38.41
CA LYS A 63 -10.03 23.61 39.28
C LYS A 63 -11.39 23.30 38.65
N GLY A 64 -11.74 24.00 37.59
CA GLY A 64 -12.97 23.78 36.84
C GLY A 64 -12.71 23.94 35.35
N VAL A 65 -13.78 23.90 34.56
CA VAL A 65 -13.69 23.84 33.10
C VAL A 65 -12.99 25.10 32.56
N ALA A 66 -11.78 24.91 32.04
CA ALA A 66 -11.11 25.86 31.17
C ALA A 66 -11.30 25.44 29.72
N GLN A 67 -11.72 26.38 28.87
CA GLN A 67 -11.99 26.14 27.46
C GLN A 67 -10.99 26.93 26.61
N PHE A 68 -10.34 26.24 25.69
CA PHE A 68 -9.44 26.81 24.70
C PHE A 68 -10.02 26.47 23.34
N ILE A 69 -10.52 27.49 22.64
CA ILE A 69 -11.26 27.31 21.39
C ILE A 69 -10.57 28.13 20.30
N GLN A 70 -10.12 27.46 19.24
CA GLN A 70 -9.47 28.12 18.09
C GLN A 70 -8.22 28.94 18.46
N CYS A 71 -7.61 28.67 19.61
CA CYS A 71 -6.36 29.32 20.00
C CYS A 71 -5.19 28.78 19.18
N SER A 72 -4.27 29.65 18.77
CA SER A 72 -3.19 29.31 17.85
C SER A 72 -1.84 29.82 18.34
N CYS A 73 -0.79 29.02 18.14
CA CYS A 73 0.59 29.43 18.31
C CYS A 73 1.31 29.36 16.96
N ILE A 74 1.71 30.51 16.43
CA ILE A 74 2.50 30.65 15.21
C ILE A 74 3.96 30.78 15.64
N SER A 75 4.56 29.70 16.13
CA SER A 75 5.92 29.75 16.67
C SER A 75 6.90 30.26 15.61
N GLU A 76 7.62 31.33 15.91
CA GLU A 76 8.71 31.85 15.06
C GLU A 76 10.11 31.46 15.58
N ILE A 77 10.19 30.74 16.70
CA ILE A 77 11.44 30.45 17.41
C ILE A 77 11.87 28.99 17.21
N TYR A 78 13.17 28.76 17.03
CA TYR A 78 13.80 27.44 16.77
C TYR A 78 13.79 26.43 17.94
N ILE A 79 12.93 26.60 18.94
CA ILE A 79 12.86 25.71 20.11
C ILE A 79 11.52 24.97 20.11
N PRO A 80 11.44 23.75 20.68
CA PRO A 80 10.22 22.95 20.72
C PRO A 80 9.22 23.54 21.73
N VAL A 81 8.68 24.68 21.36
CA VAL A 81 7.75 25.46 22.15
C VAL A 81 6.50 25.70 21.31
N GLY A 82 5.33 25.52 21.93
CA GLY A 82 4.07 25.55 21.22
C GLY A 82 2.89 25.38 22.18
N GLY A 83 1.81 24.73 21.74
CA GLY A 83 0.58 24.62 22.51
C GLY A 83 -0.39 25.75 22.19
N GLY A 84 -1.09 25.66 21.06
CA GLY A 84 -2.05 26.68 20.61
C GLY A 84 -3.03 27.10 21.69
N GLY A 85 -3.40 26.21 22.62
CA GLY A 85 -4.07 26.54 23.87
C GLY A 85 -3.10 26.97 24.97
N ILE A 86 -2.29 26.02 25.49
CA ILE A 86 -1.41 26.22 26.65
C ILE A 86 0.03 25.86 26.34
N TYR A 87 0.95 26.77 26.70
CA TYR A 87 2.35 26.46 26.93
C TYR A 87 2.69 26.47 28.42
N SER A 88 3.48 25.51 28.90
CA SER A 88 4.02 25.57 30.27
C SER A 88 5.44 25.04 30.39
N ASP A 89 6.31 25.80 31.06
CA ASP A 89 7.63 25.38 31.53
C ASP A 89 7.62 25.28 33.06
N ILE A 90 7.93 24.08 33.57
CA ILE A 90 7.77 23.69 34.95
C ILE A 90 9.11 23.27 35.53
N ASN A 91 9.74 24.15 36.29
CA ASN A 91 11.00 23.89 36.97
C ASN A 91 10.78 23.82 38.49
N ASN A 92 10.66 22.61 39.05
CA ASN A 92 10.29 22.41 40.46
C ASN A 92 8.91 23.00 40.80
N GLY A 93 7.95 22.97 39.89
CA GLY A 93 6.58 23.48 40.10
C GLY A 93 5.51 22.41 39.89
N VAL A 94 4.23 22.81 39.99
CA VAL A 94 3.07 21.95 39.76
C VAL A 94 2.12 22.59 38.75
N LEU A 95 1.81 21.87 37.67
CA LEU A 95 0.71 22.17 36.76
C LEU A 95 -0.41 21.15 36.97
N ASN A 96 -1.62 21.63 37.21
CA ASN A 96 -2.82 20.81 37.37
C ASN A 96 -3.93 21.32 36.46
N ILE A 97 -4.35 20.50 35.50
CA ILE A 97 -5.40 20.79 34.51
C ILE A 97 -6.52 19.77 34.72
N GLN A 98 -7.72 20.23 35.05
CA GLN A 98 -8.89 19.36 35.27
C GLN A 98 -10.05 19.81 34.39
N ASP A 99 -10.82 18.83 33.89
CA ASP A 99 -12.09 19.04 33.19
C ASP A 99 -12.02 20.04 32.01
N SER A 100 -10.85 20.18 31.40
CA SER A 100 -10.56 21.24 30.43
C SER A 100 -10.81 20.79 28.98
N ILE A 101 -11.26 21.72 28.16
CA ILE A 101 -11.64 21.47 26.77
C ILE A 101 -10.71 22.23 25.84
N PHE A 102 -10.12 21.51 24.88
CA PHE A 102 -9.34 22.06 23.79
C PHE A 102 -10.02 21.71 22.48
N ASP A 103 -10.51 22.72 21.75
CA ASP A 103 -11.21 22.54 20.48
C ASP A 103 -10.56 23.39 19.40
N THR A 104 -10.07 22.73 18.36
CA THR A 104 -9.50 23.37 17.17
C THR A 104 -8.29 24.28 17.51
N CYS A 105 -7.53 23.92 18.55
CA CYS A 105 -6.28 24.61 18.89
C CYS A 105 -5.14 24.15 17.99
N ASN A 106 -4.34 25.09 17.48
CA ASN A 106 -3.31 24.77 16.51
C ASN A 106 -1.94 25.36 16.85
N CYS A 107 -0.88 24.68 16.43
CA CYS A 107 0.48 25.21 16.52
C CYS A 107 1.25 25.01 15.22
N SER A 108 1.72 26.09 14.60
CA SER A 108 2.53 25.99 13.38
C SER A 108 3.97 25.59 13.71
N GLN A 109 4.57 24.76 12.86
CA GLN A 109 5.99 24.46 12.94
C GLN A 109 6.83 25.75 12.96
N PRO A 110 7.93 25.81 13.74
CA PRO A 110 8.58 24.73 14.48
C PRO A 110 7.95 24.34 15.83
N GLY A 111 6.71 24.75 16.13
CA GLY A 111 6.07 24.42 17.39
C GLY A 111 5.63 22.96 17.55
N THR A 112 5.33 22.59 18.79
CA THR A 112 4.86 21.26 19.22
C THR A 112 3.60 21.40 20.06
N GLY A 113 2.77 20.35 20.13
CA GLY A 113 1.52 20.39 20.88
C GLY A 113 0.52 21.32 20.18
N GLY A 114 -0.37 20.80 19.35
CA GLY A 114 -1.37 21.67 18.71
C GLY A 114 -2.22 22.41 19.73
N ALA A 115 -2.59 21.75 20.83
CA ALA A 115 -3.29 22.36 21.96
C ALA A 115 -2.37 22.66 23.15
N VAL A 116 -1.59 21.68 23.61
CA VAL A 116 -0.83 21.79 24.87
C VAL A 116 0.62 21.38 24.65
N SER A 117 1.55 22.24 25.08
CA SER A 117 2.99 21.93 25.08
C SER A 117 3.57 22.16 26.46
N ILE A 118 4.23 21.13 27.01
CA ILE A 118 4.73 21.13 28.38
C ILE A 118 6.21 20.76 28.40
N ILE A 119 7.01 21.55 29.10
CA ILE A 119 8.38 21.25 29.50
C ILE A 119 8.39 20.96 31.00
N GLN A 120 8.60 19.71 31.36
CA GLN A 120 8.67 19.23 32.74
C GLN A 120 10.13 19.02 33.15
N GLY A 121 10.65 19.91 34.00
CA GLY A 121 11.96 19.75 34.63
C GLY A 121 12.01 18.57 35.62
N VAL A 122 13.21 18.23 36.11
CA VAL A 122 13.49 17.05 36.96
C VAL A 122 12.61 16.93 38.21
N ASN A 123 12.18 18.06 38.79
CA ASN A 123 11.31 18.13 39.97
C ASN A 123 9.90 18.66 39.65
N GLY A 124 9.60 18.91 38.36
CA GLY A 124 8.30 19.41 37.92
C GLY A 124 7.23 18.34 38.02
N LYS A 125 5.99 18.76 38.25
CA LYS A 125 4.83 17.86 38.38
C LYS A 125 3.73 18.27 37.42
N VAL A 126 3.18 17.29 36.70
CA VAL A 126 2.14 17.48 35.70
C VAL A 126 0.97 16.56 36.00
N PHE A 127 -0.19 17.17 36.20
CA PHE A 127 -1.46 16.47 36.42
C PHE A 127 -2.48 16.97 35.40
N ILE A 128 -2.95 16.09 34.52
CA ILE A 128 -4.00 16.39 33.55
C ILE A 128 -5.08 15.32 33.71
N LYS A 129 -6.30 15.74 34.04
CA LYS A 129 -7.40 14.82 34.27
C LYS A 129 -8.65 15.24 33.53
N ASN A 130 -9.32 14.27 32.90
CA ASN A 130 -10.61 14.49 32.25
C ASN A 130 -10.58 15.64 31.23
N ALA A 131 -9.49 15.75 30.47
CA ALA A 131 -9.34 16.77 29.44
C ALA A 131 -9.68 16.20 28.06
N SER A 132 -10.39 16.98 27.24
CA SER A 132 -10.78 16.59 25.88
C SER A 132 -10.08 17.45 24.83
N PHE A 133 -9.55 16.81 23.80
CA PHE A 133 -8.88 17.43 22.67
C PHE A 133 -9.60 17.07 21.38
N THR A 134 -10.15 18.07 20.70
CA THR A 134 -10.89 17.89 19.45
C THR A 134 -10.28 18.75 18.36
N ASN A 135 -10.00 18.14 17.19
CA ASN A 135 -9.49 18.81 15.99
C ASN A 135 -8.23 19.68 16.22
N CYS A 136 -7.42 19.36 17.24
CA CYS A 136 -6.21 20.11 17.54
C CYS A 136 -5.06 19.63 16.66
N LYS A 137 -4.27 20.55 16.10
CA LYS A 137 -3.24 20.19 15.12
C LYS A 137 -1.92 20.91 15.29
N THR A 138 -0.83 20.23 14.93
CA THR A 138 0.38 20.96 14.51
C THR A 138 0.30 21.19 12.99
N LEU A 139 0.61 22.40 12.52
CA LEU A 139 0.48 22.79 11.12
C LEU A 139 1.83 22.87 10.43
N LEU A 140 1.90 22.38 9.19
CA LEU A 140 3.10 22.43 8.36
C LEU A 140 3.50 23.88 8.09
N ASN A 141 4.76 24.21 8.36
CA ASN A 141 5.36 25.46 7.95
C ASN A 141 6.47 25.18 6.94
N SER A 142 6.21 25.48 5.66
CA SER A 142 7.15 25.16 4.58
C SER A 142 8.46 25.96 4.63
N THR A 143 8.53 27.05 5.39
CA THR A 143 9.77 27.83 5.55
C THR A 143 10.62 27.32 6.72
N ASN A 144 10.01 26.67 7.71
CA ASN A 144 10.68 26.10 8.87
C ASN A 144 9.95 24.81 9.30
N SER A 145 10.33 23.69 8.68
CA SER A 145 9.63 22.41 8.79
C SER A 145 10.09 21.55 9.97
N LEU A 146 10.68 22.15 10.99
CA LEU A 146 11.20 21.43 12.17
C LEU A 146 10.06 21.08 13.13
N PHE A 147 10.26 20.04 13.94
CA PHE A 147 9.28 19.58 14.94
C PHE A 147 7.89 19.35 14.33
N GLY A 148 6.79 19.86 14.91
CA GLY A 148 5.43 19.49 14.48
C GLY A 148 4.99 18.15 15.06
N TRP A 149 5.28 17.96 16.35
CA TRP A 149 4.98 16.76 17.12
C TRP A 149 3.85 17.00 18.10
N GLY A 150 3.03 15.98 18.36
CA GLY A 150 1.94 16.08 19.32
C GLY A 150 0.80 16.92 18.77
N GLY A 151 -0.10 16.34 17.97
CA GLY A 151 -1.22 17.09 17.39
C GLY A 151 -2.13 17.69 18.45
N ALA A 152 -2.38 16.98 19.56
CA ALA A 152 -3.02 17.55 20.74
C ALA A 152 -1.99 18.00 21.78
N LEU A 153 -1.16 17.07 22.27
CA LEU A 153 -0.30 17.28 23.43
C LEU A 153 1.15 16.90 23.12
N PHE A 154 2.07 17.77 23.48
CA PHE A 154 3.49 17.49 23.53
C PHE A 154 4.00 17.59 24.97
N LEU A 155 4.76 16.59 25.40
CA LEU A 155 5.43 16.57 26.70
C LEU A 155 6.92 16.32 26.51
N PHE A 156 7.74 17.28 26.91
CA PHE A 156 9.16 17.06 27.16
C PHE A 156 9.36 16.85 28.67
N THR A 157 9.73 15.64 29.08
CA THR A 157 10.02 15.33 30.49
C THR A 157 11.50 15.07 30.73
N SER A 158 12.04 15.79 31.71
CA SER A 158 13.38 15.57 32.28
C SER A 158 13.34 14.68 33.53
N VAL A 159 12.16 14.21 33.97
CA VAL A 159 12.03 13.29 35.09
C VAL A 159 12.54 11.92 34.63
N SER A 160 13.54 11.36 35.32
CA SER A 160 14.07 10.03 34.98
C SER A 160 12.99 8.96 35.18
N SER A 161 12.98 7.93 34.34
CA SER A 161 12.07 6.77 34.46
C SER A 161 12.04 6.17 35.88
N ASN A 162 13.19 6.06 36.55
CA ASN A 162 13.29 5.56 37.92
C ASN A 162 12.57 6.41 38.99
N ALA A 163 12.32 7.68 38.70
CA ALA A 163 11.64 8.63 39.59
C ALA A 163 10.19 8.91 39.14
N LEU A 164 9.83 8.54 37.91
CA LEU A 164 8.52 8.81 37.33
C LEU A 164 7.45 7.99 38.05
N SER A 165 6.39 8.65 38.51
CA SER A 165 5.30 8.01 39.26
C SER A 165 4.05 8.89 39.24
N SER A 166 2.94 8.37 39.77
CA SER A 166 1.70 9.14 39.91
C SER A 166 1.83 10.38 40.81
N SER A 167 2.96 10.56 41.51
CA SER A 167 3.25 11.75 42.31
C SER A 167 3.83 12.93 41.52
N ASN A 168 4.25 12.71 40.28
CA ASN A 168 4.85 13.73 39.43
C ASN A 168 4.34 13.73 37.98
N LEU A 169 3.75 12.63 37.49
CA LEU A 169 3.08 12.59 36.20
C LEU A 169 1.80 11.77 36.32
N LEU A 170 0.67 12.39 35.99
CA LEU A 170 -0.61 11.69 35.84
C LEU A 170 -1.44 12.38 34.76
N MET A 171 -1.71 11.67 33.67
CA MET A 171 -2.48 12.13 32.52
C MET A 171 -3.64 11.16 32.28
N THR A 172 -4.73 11.30 33.01
CA THR A 172 -5.78 10.27 33.08
C THR A 172 -7.12 10.75 32.56
N ASP A 173 -7.91 9.82 32.06
CA ASP A 173 -9.26 10.04 31.54
C ASP A 173 -9.26 11.04 30.37
N LEU A 174 -8.22 11.01 29.53
CA LEU A 174 -8.10 11.91 28.38
C LEU A 174 -9.02 11.46 27.24
N SER A 175 -9.43 12.39 26.37
CA SER A 175 -10.23 12.06 25.18
C SER A 175 -9.69 12.80 23.97
N PHE A 176 -9.54 12.11 22.83
CA PHE A 176 -8.99 12.67 21.60
C PHE A 176 -9.95 12.42 20.44
N GLY A 177 -10.11 13.41 19.55
CA GLY A 177 -10.90 13.26 18.33
C GLY A 177 -10.40 14.16 17.21
N GLY A 178 -9.99 13.58 16.08
CA GLY A 178 -9.57 14.35 14.89
C GLY A 178 -8.28 15.17 15.06
N CYS A 179 -7.47 14.88 16.07
CA CYS A 179 -6.18 15.52 16.27
C CYS A 179 -5.14 15.02 15.26
N GLU A 180 -4.21 15.88 14.85
CA GLU A 180 -3.25 15.56 13.79
C GLU A 180 -1.91 16.27 14.01
N SER A 181 -0.82 15.55 13.81
CA SER A 181 0.54 16.08 13.88
C SER A 181 1.16 16.13 12.48
N VAL A 182 2.11 17.04 12.24
CA VAL A 182 2.83 17.09 10.96
C VAL A 182 3.76 15.88 10.82
N ILE A 183 4.48 15.54 11.89
CA ILE A 183 5.50 14.48 11.85
C ILE A 183 5.08 13.26 12.68
N ALA A 184 4.83 13.41 13.99
CA ALA A 184 4.65 12.26 14.89
C ALA A 184 3.75 12.55 16.09
N GLY A 185 3.01 11.52 16.52
CA GLY A 185 2.11 11.57 17.68
C GLY A 185 0.90 12.45 17.42
N HIS A 186 -0.08 11.95 16.66
CA HIS A 186 -1.29 12.72 16.34
C HIS A 186 -2.05 13.19 17.60
N ASN A 187 -2.08 12.36 18.64
CA ASN A 187 -2.64 12.73 19.93
C ASN A 187 -1.55 13.23 20.86
N ILE A 188 -0.62 12.35 21.25
CA ILE A 188 0.42 12.66 22.22
C ILE A 188 1.79 12.36 21.64
N HIS A 189 2.72 13.28 21.88
CA HIS A 189 4.14 13.03 21.68
C HIS A 189 4.95 13.26 22.95
N ILE A 190 5.80 12.29 23.32
CA ILE A 190 6.66 12.36 24.50
C ILE A 190 8.13 12.36 24.11
N ARG A 191 8.86 13.39 24.55
CA ARG A 191 10.31 13.46 24.51
C ARG A 191 10.87 13.19 25.91
N SER A 192 11.82 12.27 26.04
CA SER A 192 12.45 11.96 27.34
C SER A 192 13.86 11.40 27.17
N VAL A 193 14.63 11.37 28.27
CA VAL A 193 16.03 10.88 28.28
C VAL A 193 16.16 9.40 27.93
N ASP A 194 15.14 8.60 28.26
CA ASP A 194 15.05 7.19 27.87
C ASP A 194 13.56 6.91 27.64
N THR A 195 13.13 7.04 26.40
CA THR A 195 11.71 6.97 26.06
C THR A 195 11.14 5.58 26.26
N LYS A 196 11.94 4.54 26.07
CA LYS A 196 11.51 3.16 26.30
C LYS A 196 11.27 2.91 27.80
N ALA A 197 12.23 3.26 28.65
CA ALA A 197 12.07 3.07 30.10
C ALA A 197 10.96 3.97 30.67
N THR A 198 10.85 5.20 30.18
CA THR A 198 9.79 6.14 30.57
C THR A 198 8.42 5.55 30.27
N VAL A 199 8.22 5.02 29.06
CA VAL A 199 6.92 4.45 28.69
C VAL A 199 6.61 3.15 29.41
N LEU A 200 7.61 2.32 29.70
CA LEU A 200 7.42 1.13 30.54
C LEU A 200 6.85 1.50 31.91
N VAL A 201 7.32 2.59 32.51
CA VAL A 201 6.82 3.08 33.80
C VAL A 201 5.42 3.68 33.65
N ILE A 202 5.14 4.40 32.55
CA ILE A 202 3.80 4.93 32.25
C ILE A 202 2.78 3.79 32.12
N SER A 203 3.09 2.73 31.40
CA SER A 203 2.18 1.60 31.18
C SER A 203 1.98 0.79 32.46
N GLN A 204 3.05 0.43 33.17
CA GLN A 204 3.00 -0.37 34.39
C GLN A 204 2.19 0.29 35.52
N ASN A 205 2.24 1.62 35.61
CA ASN A 205 1.56 2.38 36.67
C ASN A 205 0.31 3.11 36.18
N SER A 206 -0.10 2.87 34.92
CA SER A 206 -1.23 3.52 34.27
C SER A 206 -1.22 5.05 34.40
N LEU A 207 -0.04 5.66 34.19
CA LEU A 207 0.15 7.11 34.34
C LEU A 207 -0.49 7.91 33.20
N LEU A 208 -0.82 7.26 32.08
CA LEU A 208 -1.55 7.83 30.95
C LEU A 208 -2.76 6.96 30.62
N THR A 209 -3.99 7.47 30.69
CA THR A 209 -5.20 6.72 30.27
C THR A 209 -6.07 7.53 29.33
N VAL A 210 -6.79 6.83 28.44
CA VAL A 210 -7.69 7.43 27.45
C VAL A 210 -9.07 6.81 27.60
N ASN A 211 -10.11 7.66 27.69
CA ASN A 211 -11.48 7.23 27.89
C ASN A 211 -11.95 6.33 26.75
N GLY A 212 -12.47 5.16 27.12
CA GLY A 212 -13.00 4.17 26.16
C GLY A 212 -11.94 3.36 25.43
N ILE A 213 -10.66 3.44 25.82
CA ILE A 213 -9.57 2.63 25.27
C ILE A 213 -8.96 1.78 26.40
N ASP A 214 -9.33 0.51 26.46
CA ASP A 214 -8.89 -0.42 27.51
C ASP A 214 -7.55 -1.12 27.16
N ASP A 215 -7.17 -1.13 25.88
CA ASP A 215 -6.00 -1.83 25.33
C ASP A 215 -4.91 -0.87 24.82
N LEU A 216 -4.93 0.38 25.29
CA LEU A 216 -4.00 1.45 24.88
C LEU A 216 -2.53 1.02 24.88
N TYR A 217 -2.14 0.18 25.85
CA TYR A 217 -0.75 -0.22 26.04
C TYR A 217 -0.27 -1.40 25.18
N ILE A 218 -1.17 -2.02 24.41
CA ILE A 218 -0.90 -3.28 23.72
C ILE A 218 -1.40 -3.31 22.27
N SER A 219 -2.36 -2.44 21.91
CA SER A 219 -2.92 -2.41 20.57
C SER A 219 -2.00 -1.66 19.60
N PRO A 220 -1.67 -2.26 18.43
CA PRO A 220 -0.91 -1.58 17.38
C PRO A 220 -1.72 -0.50 16.66
N ASP A 221 -3.04 -0.43 16.86
CA ASP A 221 -3.93 0.49 16.14
C ASP A 221 -3.64 1.96 16.46
N TYR A 222 -2.97 2.24 17.59
CA TYR A 222 -2.71 3.59 18.09
C TYR A 222 -1.25 4.02 17.96
N GLU A 223 -0.42 3.26 17.23
CA GLU A 223 1.03 3.47 17.18
C GLU A 223 1.46 4.84 16.63
N VAL A 224 0.66 5.43 15.74
CA VAL A 224 0.90 6.76 15.15
C VAL A 224 0.34 7.90 16.00
N ASP A 225 -0.63 7.58 16.87
CA ASP A 225 -1.33 8.55 17.71
C ASP A 225 -0.54 8.87 18.96
N TYR A 226 0.19 7.89 19.49
CA TYR A 226 0.98 8.00 20.71
C TYR A 226 2.43 7.63 20.41
N MET A 227 3.26 8.63 20.17
CA MET A 227 4.66 8.43 19.80
C MET A 227 5.61 9.13 20.77
N GLY A 228 6.89 8.78 20.73
CA GLY A 228 7.90 9.47 21.50
C GLY A 228 9.29 9.38 20.88
N ILE A 229 10.20 10.20 21.37
CA ILE A 229 11.59 10.24 20.92
C ILE A 229 12.53 10.27 22.10
N ASP A 230 13.61 9.49 22.01
CA ASP A 230 14.71 9.59 22.96
C ASP A 230 15.48 10.90 22.73
N GLU A 231 15.82 11.57 23.82
CA GLU A 231 16.66 12.77 23.83
C GLU A 231 17.95 12.58 23.02
N SER A 232 18.56 11.39 23.09
CA SER A 232 19.79 11.07 22.34
C SER A 232 19.61 11.09 20.82
N ASN A 233 18.37 10.90 20.36
CA ASN A 233 18.03 10.83 18.94
C ASN A 233 17.57 12.17 18.40
N LEU A 234 17.51 13.23 19.22
CA LEU A 234 17.06 14.56 18.81
C LEU A 234 18.02 15.18 17.78
N ASN A 235 17.47 15.72 16.70
CA ASN A 235 18.22 16.44 15.66
C ASN A 235 17.59 17.82 15.44
N GLU A 236 17.48 18.60 16.52
CA GLU A 236 16.90 19.96 16.48
C GLU A 236 15.53 20.04 15.79
N GLY A 237 14.72 18.98 15.90
CA GLY A 237 13.40 18.90 15.25
C GLY A 237 13.44 18.47 13.78
N ASN A 238 14.61 18.36 13.14
CA ASN A 238 14.80 17.76 11.80
C ASN A 238 15.01 16.25 11.91
N ASN A 239 14.18 15.60 12.72
CA ASN A 239 14.29 14.19 13.00
C ASN A 239 13.70 13.38 11.86
N ILE A 240 14.42 12.33 11.45
CA ILE A 240 13.83 11.30 10.60
C ILE A 240 12.62 10.70 11.31
N PRO A 241 11.51 10.40 10.59
CA PRO A 241 10.28 9.88 11.21
C PRO A 241 10.47 8.67 12.12
N TYR A 242 11.52 7.86 11.91
CA TYR A 242 11.86 6.63 12.67
C TYR A 242 12.46 6.84 14.04
N ASN A 243 13.03 8.02 14.30
CA ASN A 243 13.48 8.34 15.65
C ASN A 243 12.27 8.54 16.59
N HIS A 244 11.08 8.72 16.01
CA HIS A 244 9.83 8.69 16.73
C HIS A 244 9.30 7.25 16.75
N LEU A 245 9.28 6.65 17.93
CA LEU A 245 8.78 5.31 18.14
C LEU A 245 7.39 5.37 18.77
N PRO A 246 6.49 4.41 18.47
CA PRO A 246 5.25 4.27 19.22
C PRO A 246 5.55 4.12 20.71
N LEU A 247 4.77 4.79 21.56
CA LEU A 247 4.94 4.67 23.01
C LEU A 247 4.66 3.22 23.44
N PHE A 248 3.59 2.61 22.94
CA PHE A 248 3.04 1.39 23.52
C PHE A 248 3.10 0.13 22.64
N ALA A 249 4.03 0.06 21.69
CA ALA A 249 4.17 -1.12 20.82
C ALA A 249 4.35 -2.42 21.65
N SER A 250 3.61 -3.46 21.27
CA SER A 250 3.52 -4.74 21.99
C SER A 250 4.88 -5.38 22.28
N ASN A 251 5.11 -5.71 23.55
CA ASN A 251 6.25 -6.43 24.15
C ASN A 251 7.12 -7.29 23.19
N ALA A 252 8.30 -6.77 22.83
CA ALA A 252 9.56 -7.51 22.89
C ALA A 252 10.70 -6.53 23.26
N PRO A 253 11.73 -6.98 24.01
CA PRO A 253 12.77 -6.10 24.52
C PRO A 253 13.67 -5.61 23.38
N ILE A 254 13.50 -4.34 22.99
CA ILE A 254 14.40 -3.59 22.09
C ILE A 254 15.74 -3.37 22.82
N GLU A 255 16.57 -4.40 22.94
CA GLU A 255 17.97 -4.30 23.38
C GLU A 255 18.84 -5.14 22.43
N ALA A 256 18.71 -4.90 21.12
CA ALA A 256 19.66 -5.39 20.13
C ALA A 256 19.61 -4.64 18.78
N VAL A 257 19.34 -3.33 18.75
CA VAL A 257 19.51 -2.54 17.52
C VAL A 257 20.47 -1.39 17.78
N LYS A 258 21.76 -1.75 17.89
CA LYS A 258 22.86 -0.77 17.83
C LYS A 258 23.81 -0.99 16.67
N ASP A 259 23.58 -1.98 15.82
CA ASP A 259 24.39 -2.18 14.62
C ASP A 259 23.47 -2.46 13.42
N TYR A 260 23.67 -1.69 12.34
CA TYR A 260 23.04 -1.75 11.01
C TYR A 260 21.75 -0.95 10.78
N TYR A 261 21.83 0.38 10.95
CA TYR A 261 21.01 1.33 10.19
C TYR A 261 21.76 1.66 8.88
N ILE A 262 21.16 1.35 7.72
CA ILE A 262 21.65 1.81 6.40
C ILE A 262 20.70 2.90 5.94
N ASP A 263 21.13 4.14 6.09
CA ASP A 263 20.48 5.30 5.48
C ASP A 263 20.80 5.32 3.98
N ALA A 264 19.76 5.36 3.15
CA ALA A 264 19.88 5.53 1.70
C ALA A 264 19.37 6.90 1.25
N ASP A 265 19.24 7.87 2.15
CA ASP A 265 18.83 9.23 1.78
C ASP A 265 20.03 10.01 1.20
N SER A 266 20.16 10.01 -0.12
CA SER A 266 21.03 10.95 -0.83
C SER A 266 20.26 12.24 -1.13
N SER A 267 20.31 13.20 -0.21
CA SER A 267 19.69 14.52 -0.35
C SER A 267 20.41 15.47 -1.34
N ASP A 268 21.13 14.97 -2.37
CA ASP A 268 21.76 15.79 -3.41
C ASP A 268 21.08 15.60 -4.77
N THR A 269 20.29 16.59 -5.17
CA THR A 269 19.49 16.65 -6.40
C THR A 269 20.31 16.79 -7.70
N ARG A 270 21.59 16.40 -7.72
CA ARG A 270 22.46 16.48 -8.91
C ARG A 270 23.15 15.18 -9.33
N TYR A 271 22.93 14.06 -8.64
CA TYR A 271 23.44 12.76 -9.06
C TYR A 271 22.32 11.71 -9.19
N ARG A 272 21.75 11.60 -10.41
CA ARG A 272 20.99 10.42 -10.82
C ARG A 272 21.93 9.22 -10.94
N ASN A 273 22.15 8.52 -9.84
CA ASN A 273 22.56 7.11 -9.85
C ASN A 273 21.57 6.39 -8.92
N ILE A 274 20.41 6.02 -9.47
CA ILE A 274 19.56 4.98 -8.86
C ILE A 274 20.51 3.80 -8.61
N GLN A 275 20.73 3.40 -7.35
CA GLN A 275 21.45 2.15 -7.09
C GLN A 275 20.71 1.06 -7.88
N LEU A 276 21.43 0.39 -8.78
CA LEU A 276 20.83 -0.51 -9.78
C LEU A 276 19.94 -1.57 -9.14
N SER A 277 20.13 -1.91 -7.86
CA SER A 277 19.29 -2.81 -7.08
C SER A 277 19.55 -2.64 -5.58
N GLY A 278 18.54 -2.84 -4.72
CA GLY A 278 18.68 -2.93 -3.27
C GLY A 278 19.04 -1.61 -2.59
N GLY A 279 18.06 -0.71 -2.42
CA GLY A 279 18.30 0.67 -1.98
C GLY A 279 18.99 0.79 -0.62
N ALA A 280 18.84 -0.21 0.26
CA ALA A 280 19.59 -0.35 1.49
C ALA A 280 20.55 -1.55 1.45
N ILE A 281 20.10 -2.72 0.96
CA ILE A 281 20.91 -3.95 0.95
C ILE A 281 20.91 -4.56 -0.45
N TYR A 282 22.12 -4.75 -0.99
CA TYR A 282 22.36 -5.65 -2.10
C TYR A 282 23.08 -6.91 -1.61
N ALA A 283 22.38 -8.04 -1.59
CA ALA A 283 22.87 -9.30 -1.05
C ALA A 283 23.09 -10.34 -2.15
N VAL A 284 24.26 -10.99 -2.12
CA VAL A 284 24.53 -12.23 -2.87
C VAL A 284 24.88 -13.31 -1.84
N ILE A 285 23.94 -14.21 -1.61
CA ILE A 285 24.01 -15.24 -0.58
C ILE A 285 24.29 -16.57 -1.28
N ASN A 286 25.58 -16.86 -1.46
CA ASN A 286 26.08 -18.07 -2.08
C ASN A 286 26.59 -19.02 -0.99
N GLY A 287 25.71 -19.88 -0.47
CA GLY A 287 25.89 -20.57 0.80
C GLY A 287 25.79 -19.65 2.02
N GLY A 288 25.83 -20.24 3.21
CA GLY A 288 25.70 -19.49 4.48
C GLY A 288 24.29 -18.96 4.75
N SER A 289 24.15 -18.06 5.74
CA SER A 289 22.86 -17.51 6.16
C SER A 289 23.00 -16.03 6.49
N MET A 290 22.16 -15.21 5.87
CA MET A 290 21.91 -13.83 6.24
C MET A 290 20.59 -13.78 7.00
N GLN A 291 20.63 -13.28 8.23
CA GLN A 291 19.44 -13.11 9.06
C GLN A 291 19.27 -11.64 9.38
N LEU A 292 18.10 -11.11 9.01
CA LEU A 292 17.68 -9.75 9.35
C LEU A 292 16.77 -9.84 10.56
N ASN A 293 17.13 -9.14 11.64
CA ASN A 293 16.38 -9.12 12.89
C ASN A 293 16.06 -7.67 13.23
N GLU A 294 14.78 -7.37 13.48
CA GLU A 294 14.36 -6.05 14.00
C GLU A 294 14.82 -4.86 13.14
N ILE A 295 15.01 -5.06 11.82
CA ILE A 295 15.50 -4.01 10.93
C ILE A 295 14.33 -3.19 10.40
N VAL A 296 14.45 -1.86 10.46
CA VAL A 296 13.50 -0.93 9.85
C VAL A 296 14.12 -0.31 8.60
N MET A 297 13.49 -0.56 7.46
CA MET A 297 13.81 -0.01 6.15
C MET A 297 12.69 0.92 5.73
N ASN A 298 12.95 2.23 5.68
CA ASN A 298 11.97 3.22 5.24
C ASN A 298 12.39 3.92 3.97
N GLN A 299 11.41 4.19 3.10
CA GLN A 299 11.51 5.02 1.89
C GLN A 299 12.74 4.70 1.04
N CYS A 300 13.29 3.50 1.18
CA CYS A 300 14.40 3.04 0.38
C CYS A 300 13.94 2.97 -1.08
N LYS A 301 14.78 3.48 -1.99
CA LYS A 301 14.46 3.54 -3.41
C LYS A 301 15.56 2.90 -4.24
N SER A 302 15.18 2.03 -5.17
CA SER A 302 16.10 1.42 -6.12
C SER A 302 15.38 1.04 -7.43
N GLU A 303 16.09 0.48 -8.41
CA GLU A 303 15.42 -0.11 -9.58
C GLU A 303 14.73 -1.43 -9.20
N SER A 304 15.45 -2.36 -8.56
CA SER A 304 14.92 -3.66 -8.12
C SER A 304 15.14 -3.85 -6.63
N GLY A 305 14.07 -4.13 -5.88
CA GLY A 305 14.16 -4.30 -4.43
C GLY A 305 14.36 -2.95 -3.75
N GLY A 306 13.28 -2.19 -3.53
CA GLY A 306 13.39 -0.80 -3.07
C GLY A 306 14.26 -0.66 -1.82
N ALA A 307 14.14 -1.60 -0.87
CA ALA A 307 15.08 -1.76 0.24
C ALA A 307 16.12 -2.86 0.00
N VAL A 308 15.70 -4.08 -0.31
CA VAL A 308 16.60 -5.23 -0.38
C VAL A 308 16.53 -5.88 -1.75
N PHE A 309 17.68 -6.09 -2.37
CA PHE A 309 17.84 -7.03 -3.46
C PHE A 309 18.66 -8.21 -2.97
N ALA A 310 18.19 -9.44 -3.20
CA ALA A 310 18.89 -10.64 -2.79
C ALA A 310 18.99 -11.64 -3.94
N ASN A 311 20.18 -12.16 -4.19
CA ASN A 311 20.42 -13.34 -5.03
C ASN A 311 20.90 -14.49 -4.15
N ILE A 312 20.14 -15.59 -4.11
CA ILE A 312 20.34 -16.71 -3.17
C ILE A 312 20.65 -18.00 -3.93
N SER A 313 21.79 -18.62 -3.64
CA SER A 313 22.24 -19.86 -4.31
C SER A 313 23.06 -20.76 -3.39
N ASN A 314 23.29 -22.01 -3.79
CA ASN A 314 24.18 -22.97 -3.12
C ASN A 314 23.91 -23.14 -1.62
N GLN A 315 22.68 -23.48 -1.23
CA GLN A 315 22.22 -23.61 0.16
C GLN A 315 22.24 -22.29 0.95
N GLY A 316 22.34 -21.16 0.27
CA GLY A 316 22.25 -19.84 0.86
C GLY A 316 20.89 -19.59 1.50
N LYS A 317 20.83 -18.79 2.56
CA LYS A 317 19.60 -18.52 3.30
C LYS A 317 19.43 -17.03 3.57
N LEU A 318 18.28 -16.49 3.20
CA LEU A 318 17.82 -15.19 3.69
C LEU A 318 16.66 -15.41 4.64
N ILE A 319 16.82 -14.99 5.89
CA ILE A 319 15.81 -15.15 6.94
C ILE A 319 15.45 -13.79 7.51
N LEU A 320 14.17 -13.45 7.51
CA LEU A 320 13.63 -12.25 8.13
C LEU A 320 12.91 -12.64 9.41
N ASN A 321 13.53 -12.34 10.54
CA ASN A 321 12.97 -12.61 11.85
C ASN A 321 12.09 -11.47 12.33
N SER A 322 11.36 -11.73 13.43
CA SER A 322 10.38 -10.84 14.02
C SER A 322 10.81 -9.37 14.05
N GLN A 323 9.86 -8.48 13.78
CA GLN A 323 9.98 -7.01 13.83
C GLN A 323 10.79 -6.35 12.69
N CYS A 324 11.13 -7.08 11.63
CA CYS A 324 11.57 -6.40 10.41
C CYS A 324 10.42 -5.56 9.82
N GLN A 325 10.69 -4.32 9.41
CA GLN A 325 9.69 -3.40 8.87
C GLN A 325 10.19 -2.78 7.56
N PHE A 326 9.36 -2.81 6.54
CA PHE A 326 9.55 -2.17 5.25
C PHE A 326 8.43 -1.17 5.06
N TYR A 327 8.73 0.12 5.15
CA TYR A 327 7.73 1.17 5.09
C TYR A 327 7.99 2.12 3.93
N GLN A 328 7.00 2.29 3.05
CA GLN A 328 7.08 3.23 1.92
C GLN A 328 8.28 3.03 1.00
N CYS A 329 8.89 1.84 0.97
CA CYS A 329 9.96 1.51 0.04
C CYS A 329 9.43 1.49 -1.40
N GLU A 330 10.22 1.99 -2.34
CA GLU A 330 9.82 2.14 -3.75
C GLU A 330 10.82 1.48 -4.69
N SER A 331 10.35 0.64 -5.61
CA SER A 331 11.16 0.13 -6.72
C SER A 331 10.71 0.76 -8.03
N TYR A 332 11.63 1.31 -8.81
CA TYR A 332 11.41 1.62 -10.23
C TYR A 332 11.68 0.37 -11.07
N GLY A 333 10.95 -0.70 -10.81
CA GLY A 333 11.22 -2.04 -11.28
C GLY A 333 10.32 -2.99 -10.50
N ASN A 334 10.86 -4.08 -9.98
CA ASN A 334 10.09 -5.05 -9.22
C ASN A 334 10.49 -5.09 -7.74
N GLY A 335 9.54 -5.45 -6.87
CA GLY A 335 9.81 -5.64 -5.44
C GLY A 335 9.99 -4.32 -4.72
N GLY A 336 8.89 -3.62 -4.43
CA GLY A 336 8.97 -2.29 -3.81
C GLY A 336 9.68 -2.30 -2.44
N GLY A 337 9.49 -3.36 -1.64
CA GLY A 337 10.32 -3.64 -0.47
C GLY A 337 11.53 -4.52 -0.80
N ILE A 338 11.28 -5.76 -1.23
CA ILE A 338 12.31 -6.77 -1.47
C ILE A 338 12.18 -7.36 -2.86
N TYR A 339 13.31 -7.50 -3.54
CA TYR A 339 13.46 -8.34 -4.72
C TYR A 339 14.33 -9.55 -4.36
N VAL A 340 13.83 -10.76 -4.60
CA VAL A 340 14.58 -12.00 -4.39
C VAL A 340 14.69 -12.77 -5.70
N GLN A 341 15.90 -13.15 -6.05
CA GLN A 341 16.20 -14.16 -7.05
C GLN A 341 16.83 -15.37 -6.37
N MET A 342 16.29 -16.57 -6.58
CA MET A 342 16.82 -17.78 -5.94
C MET A 342 17.03 -18.95 -6.92
N ASP A 343 18.01 -19.79 -6.64
CA ASP A 343 18.17 -21.09 -7.30
C ASP A 343 17.47 -22.19 -6.48
N PHE A 344 16.32 -22.64 -6.96
CA PHE A 344 15.48 -23.63 -6.29
C PHE A 344 16.12 -25.02 -6.21
N THR A 345 17.10 -25.33 -7.07
CA THR A 345 17.75 -26.66 -7.11
C THR A 345 18.81 -26.86 -6.02
N THR A 346 19.26 -25.77 -5.41
CA THR A 346 20.42 -25.77 -4.51
C THR A 346 20.07 -25.81 -3.03
N GLN A 347 18.82 -26.17 -2.68
CA GLN A 347 18.31 -26.11 -1.31
C GLN A 347 18.43 -24.72 -0.64
N SER A 348 18.41 -23.66 -1.44
CA SER A 348 18.46 -22.27 -0.96
C SER A 348 17.15 -21.86 -0.28
N GLN A 349 17.23 -21.02 0.75
CA GLN A 349 16.09 -20.65 1.59
C GLN A 349 15.77 -19.16 1.54
N PHE A 350 14.47 -18.85 1.51
CA PHE A 350 13.93 -17.53 1.79
C PHE A 350 12.77 -17.67 2.77
N VAL A 351 12.98 -17.22 4.00
CA VAL A 351 12.05 -17.43 5.11
C VAL A 351 11.71 -16.10 5.77
N ILE A 352 10.43 -15.84 5.99
CA ILE A 352 9.92 -14.72 6.78
C ILE A 352 9.22 -15.29 8.01
N ASN A 353 9.91 -15.21 9.15
CA ASN A 353 9.35 -15.54 10.45
C ASN A 353 8.53 -14.38 11.03
N GLY A 354 8.82 -13.14 10.63
CA GLY A 354 8.06 -11.98 11.10
C GLY A 354 8.49 -10.65 10.48
N ALA A 355 7.88 -10.23 9.38
CA ALA A 355 8.18 -8.93 8.75
C ALA A 355 6.92 -8.20 8.29
N ILE A 356 6.93 -6.87 8.41
CA ILE A 356 5.85 -5.98 7.98
C ILE A 356 6.25 -5.28 6.68
N PHE A 357 5.38 -5.32 5.67
CA PHE A 357 5.47 -4.57 4.43
C PHE A 357 4.28 -3.63 4.35
N LYS A 358 4.54 -2.33 4.52
CA LYS A 358 3.47 -1.33 4.58
C LYS A 358 3.75 -0.18 3.61
N GLN A 359 2.77 0.10 2.75
CA GLN A 359 2.85 1.16 1.74
C GLN A 359 4.03 1.06 0.78
N CYS A 360 4.61 -0.13 0.60
CA CYS A 360 5.66 -0.37 -0.38
C CYS A 360 5.08 -0.36 -1.79
N ARG A 361 5.85 0.15 -2.76
CA ARG A 361 5.36 0.37 -4.13
C ARG A 361 6.33 -0.06 -5.21
N SER A 362 5.82 -0.67 -6.27
CA SER A 362 6.59 -0.93 -7.49
C SER A 362 6.04 -0.16 -8.68
N PHE A 363 6.94 0.43 -9.47
CA PHE A 363 6.66 1.24 -10.65
C PHE A 363 7.35 0.66 -11.88
N SER A 364 7.00 1.16 -13.07
CA SER A 364 7.74 0.82 -14.30
C SER A 364 9.21 1.21 -14.18
N SER A 365 10.07 0.38 -14.80
CA SER A 365 11.50 0.65 -14.93
C SER A 365 11.76 2.03 -15.53
N LYS A 366 12.70 2.76 -14.92
CA LYS A 366 13.20 4.05 -15.43
C LYS A 366 14.38 3.88 -16.37
N ILE A 367 15.05 2.74 -16.33
CA ILE A 367 16.26 2.47 -17.11
C ILE A 367 15.93 1.87 -18.48
N SER A 368 14.86 1.06 -18.60
CA SER A 368 14.45 0.48 -19.88
C SER A 368 12.95 0.17 -19.93
N SER A 369 12.27 0.66 -20.97
CA SER A 369 10.86 0.38 -21.24
C SER A 369 10.58 -1.09 -21.62
N ASN A 370 11.62 -1.88 -21.90
CA ASN A 370 11.47 -3.27 -22.31
C ASN A 370 11.59 -4.27 -21.15
N LEU A 371 11.96 -3.81 -19.96
CA LEU A 371 12.07 -4.67 -18.77
C LEU A 371 10.68 -4.99 -18.21
N LYS A 372 10.45 -6.25 -17.86
CA LYS A 372 9.24 -6.70 -17.16
C LYS A 372 9.28 -6.16 -15.74
N SER A 373 8.66 -5.00 -15.52
CA SER A 373 8.78 -4.19 -14.31
C SER A 373 7.42 -3.82 -13.75
N GLY A 374 7.38 -3.33 -12.50
CA GLY A 374 6.16 -2.85 -11.86
C GLY A 374 5.34 -3.93 -11.16
N TYR A 375 5.93 -5.08 -10.82
CA TYR A 375 5.28 -6.17 -10.11
C TYR A 375 5.74 -6.24 -8.64
N GLY A 376 4.89 -6.74 -7.74
CA GLY A 376 5.28 -7.04 -6.35
C GLY A 376 5.58 -5.78 -5.52
N GLY A 377 4.54 -5.09 -5.04
CA GLY A 377 4.73 -3.82 -4.32
C GLY A 377 5.49 -3.99 -3.01
N GLY A 378 5.29 -5.10 -2.28
CA GLY A 378 6.10 -5.49 -1.14
C GLY A 378 7.28 -6.37 -1.54
N ILE A 379 7.00 -7.52 -2.17
CA ILE A 379 7.98 -8.56 -2.50
C ILE A 379 7.81 -8.95 -3.97
N PHE A 380 8.92 -9.04 -4.69
CA PHE A 380 9.00 -9.77 -5.95
C PHE A 380 9.95 -10.95 -5.79
N LEU A 381 9.46 -12.15 -6.07
CA LEU A 381 10.23 -13.38 -5.96
C LEU A 381 10.35 -14.04 -7.34
N THR A 382 11.57 -14.34 -7.75
CA THR A 382 11.84 -15.09 -8.98
C THR A 382 12.95 -16.10 -8.76
N GLY A 383 13.17 -17.01 -9.70
CA GLY A 383 14.25 -17.96 -9.60
C GLY A 383 14.43 -18.89 -10.78
N THR A 384 15.48 -19.69 -10.69
CA THR A 384 15.82 -20.73 -11.66
C THR A 384 15.67 -22.11 -11.06
N GLY A 385 15.38 -23.10 -11.91
CA GLY A 385 15.20 -24.49 -11.51
C GLY A 385 13.86 -24.78 -10.85
N ASP A 386 13.64 -26.04 -10.51
CA ASP A 386 12.35 -26.54 -10.04
C ASP A 386 12.28 -26.55 -8.51
N PHE A 387 11.16 -26.05 -7.97
CA PHE A 387 10.94 -26.03 -6.53
C PHE A 387 10.50 -27.40 -6.01
N ASN A 388 11.10 -27.82 -4.89
CA ASN A 388 10.76 -29.07 -4.24
C ASN A 388 9.86 -28.82 -3.03
N GLN A 389 8.59 -29.25 -3.14
CA GLN A 389 7.56 -29.11 -2.12
C GLN A 389 7.89 -29.76 -0.76
N GLN A 390 8.83 -30.72 -0.70
CA GLN A 390 9.17 -31.44 0.53
C GLN A 390 10.15 -30.70 1.45
N SER A 391 10.59 -29.51 1.07
CA SER A 391 11.83 -28.93 1.60
C SER A 391 11.64 -27.75 2.59
N GLU A 392 10.43 -27.21 2.74
CA GLU A 392 10.11 -26.04 3.58
C GLU A 392 11.09 -24.85 3.41
N LEU A 393 11.70 -24.72 2.22
CA LEU A 393 12.77 -23.74 1.98
C LEU A 393 12.25 -22.33 1.68
N LEU A 394 10.99 -22.22 1.25
CA LEU A 394 10.32 -20.97 0.94
C LEU A 394 9.09 -20.84 1.83
N ASP A 395 9.17 -19.94 2.81
CA ASP A 395 8.13 -19.78 3.84
C ASP A 395 7.90 -18.30 4.13
N LEU A 396 6.72 -17.81 3.77
CA LEU A 396 6.30 -16.43 3.98
C LEU A 396 5.23 -16.30 5.09
N ARG A 397 5.02 -17.32 5.95
CA ARG A 397 3.97 -17.29 6.99
C ARG A 397 4.04 -16.08 7.93
N GLY A 398 5.24 -15.61 8.25
CA GLY A 398 5.44 -14.48 9.15
C GLY A 398 5.28 -13.10 8.51
N MET A 399 4.95 -13.02 7.22
CA MET A 399 4.73 -11.75 6.53
C MET A 399 3.41 -11.10 6.94
N LYS A 400 3.44 -9.77 7.13
CA LYS A 400 2.26 -8.92 7.27
C LYS A 400 2.29 -7.84 6.18
N ILE A 401 1.21 -7.73 5.42
CA ILE A 401 1.08 -6.83 4.28
C ILE A 401 -0.03 -5.81 4.52
N TYR A 402 0.26 -4.53 4.24
CA TYR A 402 -0.67 -3.43 4.46
C TYR A 402 -0.52 -2.33 3.40
N GLN A 403 -1.58 -2.07 2.63
CA GLN A 403 -1.66 -0.90 1.72
C GLN A 403 -0.50 -0.80 0.72
N ASN A 404 0.06 -1.94 0.30
CA ASN A 404 1.09 -1.96 -0.75
C ASN A 404 0.43 -1.77 -2.12
N SER A 405 1.21 -1.41 -3.13
CA SER A 405 0.69 -1.24 -4.49
C SER A 405 1.73 -1.59 -5.56
N ALA A 406 1.31 -2.23 -6.64
CA ALA A 406 2.13 -2.51 -7.80
C ALA A 406 1.48 -1.96 -9.06
N LEU A 407 2.27 -1.59 -10.06
CA LEU A 407 1.76 -1.10 -11.34
C LEU A 407 1.07 -2.20 -12.17
N ASN A 408 1.60 -3.42 -12.13
CA ASN A 408 1.18 -4.56 -12.95
C ASN A 408 0.67 -5.75 -12.09
N ASN A 409 0.15 -5.46 -10.90
CA ASN A 409 -0.37 -6.39 -9.90
C ASN A 409 0.67 -7.15 -9.04
N GLY A 410 0.16 -7.99 -8.15
CA GLY A 410 0.87 -8.45 -6.95
C GLY A 410 1.10 -7.24 -6.06
N GLN A 411 0.01 -6.63 -5.57
CA GLN A 411 0.07 -5.38 -4.80
C GLN A 411 1.05 -5.52 -3.64
N SER A 412 1.06 -6.69 -3.00
CA SER A 412 2.05 -7.05 -2.00
C SER A 412 3.08 -8.04 -2.51
N VAL A 413 2.67 -9.18 -3.09
CA VAL A 413 3.61 -10.21 -3.54
C VAL A 413 3.36 -10.56 -5.00
N PHE A 414 4.43 -10.59 -5.78
CA PHE A 414 4.40 -11.17 -7.11
C PHE A 414 5.49 -12.25 -7.27
N VAL A 415 5.11 -13.43 -7.77
CA VAL A 415 6.02 -14.57 -7.88
C VAL A 415 6.15 -15.07 -9.33
N VAL A 416 7.38 -15.32 -9.76
CA VAL A 416 7.72 -15.93 -11.05
C VAL A 416 8.52 -17.21 -10.80
N MET A 417 7.88 -18.38 -10.96
CA MET A 417 8.56 -19.68 -10.87
C MET A 417 7.75 -20.76 -11.61
N ALA A 418 8.39 -21.83 -12.06
CA ALA A 418 7.69 -22.89 -12.78
C ALA A 418 6.64 -23.60 -11.90
N ASN A 419 6.99 -23.87 -10.65
CA ASN A 419 6.17 -24.65 -9.71
C ASN A 419 5.37 -23.77 -8.71
N VAL A 420 4.82 -22.63 -9.17
CA VAL A 420 3.99 -21.74 -8.30
C VAL A 420 2.85 -22.53 -7.66
N VAL A 421 2.23 -23.43 -8.43
CA VAL A 421 1.06 -24.20 -7.99
C VAL A 421 1.41 -25.13 -6.84
N GLU A 422 2.52 -25.87 -6.97
CA GLU A 422 2.99 -26.82 -5.97
C GLU A 422 3.40 -26.12 -4.67
N TRP A 423 4.01 -24.93 -4.77
CA TRP A 423 4.32 -24.11 -3.60
C TRP A 423 3.04 -23.58 -2.93
N CYS A 424 2.07 -23.09 -3.70
CA CYS A 424 0.77 -22.66 -3.16
C CYS A 424 0.01 -23.81 -2.48
N GLN A 425 0.19 -25.04 -2.96
CA GLN A 425 -0.43 -26.24 -2.39
C GLN A 425 0.40 -26.88 -1.27
N GLN A 426 1.55 -26.32 -0.92
CA GLN A 426 2.33 -26.78 0.22
C GLN A 426 1.61 -26.47 1.54
N GLY A 427 1.56 -27.45 2.44
CA GLY A 427 0.85 -27.33 3.70
C GLY A 427 -0.66 -27.34 3.52
N ILE A 428 -1.37 -26.57 4.33
CA ILE A 428 -2.84 -26.45 4.29
C ILE A 428 -3.24 -25.06 3.82
N LEU A 429 -4.06 -24.98 2.78
CA LEU A 429 -4.70 -23.75 2.30
C LEU A 429 -3.71 -22.59 2.10
N GLY A 430 -2.55 -22.83 1.47
CA GLY A 430 -1.59 -21.78 1.12
C GLY A 430 -0.87 -21.13 2.30
N GLU A 431 -0.80 -21.79 3.46
CA GLU A 431 -0.19 -21.23 4.66
C GLU A 431 1.22 -20.65 4.42
N TYR A 432 2.06 -21.33 3.62
CA TYR A 432 3.44 -20.91 3.30
C TYR A 432 3.52 -19.63 2.44
N VAL A 433 2.40 -19.17 1.89
CA VAL A 433 2.33 -18.01 0.98
C VAL A 433 1.61 -16.82 1.61
N LYS A 434 0.56 -17.07 2.40
CA LYS A 434 -0.46 -16.06 2.74
C LYS A 434 -0.01 -14.93 3.66
N GLY A 435 0.84 -15.20 4.65
CA GLY A 435 1.05 -14.23 5.73
C GLY A 435 -0.27 -13.85 6.42
N ASN A 436 -0.59 -12.56 6.50
CA ASN A 436 -1.88 -12.05 7.00
C ASN A 436 -2.99 -11.90 5.92
N TYR A 437 -2.81 -12.44 4.71
CA TYR A 437 -3.86 -12.46 3.68
C TYR A 437 -5.08 -13.29 4.11
N SER A 438 -6.28 -12.80 3.84
CA SER A 438 -7.54 -13.45 4.17
C SER A 438 -8.34 -13.80 2.92
N ASP A 439 -8.68 -15.07 2.77
CA ASP A 439 -9.55 -15.57 1.69
C ASP A 439 -10.95 -14.93 1.72
N LEU A 440 -11.36 -14.28 2.82
CA LEU A 440 -12.65 -13.60 2.91
C LEU A 440 -12.55 -12.11 2.59
N ASN A 441 -11.50 -11.45 3.08
CA ASN A 441 -11.47 -9.99 3.21
C ASN A 441 -10.40 -9.31 2.33
N SER A 442 -9.38 -10.05 1.89
CA SER A 442 -8.28 -9.46 1.11
C SER A 442 -8.63 -9.34 -0.36
N ASP A 443 -8.06 -8.33 -1.02
CA ASP A 443 -8.14 -8.15 -2.47
C ASP A 443 -7.32 -9.25 -3.16
N VAL A 444 -7.93 -9.93 -4.13
CA VAL A 444 -7.32 -11.06 -4.87
C VAL A 444 -6.04 -10.67 -5.61
N ASN A 445 -5.82 -9.38 -5.87
CA ASN A 445 -4.63 -8.86 -6.54
C ASN A 445 -3.44 -8.62 -5.57
N GLU A 446 -3.61 -8.82 -4.26
CA GLU A 446 -2.53 -8.67 -3.27
C GLU A 446 -1.39 -9.67 -3.50
N LEU A 447 -1.76 -10.93 -3.76
CA LEU A 447 -0.84 -12.04 -3.98
C LEU A 447 -1.07 -12.60 -5.38
N GLU A 448 -0.14 -12.34 -6.30
CA GLU A 448 -0.21 -12.84 -7.67
C GLU A 448 1.08 -13.55 -8.07
N GLY A 449 1.02 -14.31 -9.17
CA GLY A 449 2.20 -14.87 -9.78
C GLY A 449 1.93 -15.50 -11.11
N ILE A 450 2.97 -16.04 -11.72
CA ILE A 450 2.93 -16.70 -13.03
C ILE A 450 3.77 -17.98 -12.99
N ALA A 451 3.16 -19.07 -13.42
CA ALA A 451 3.74 -20.42 -13.38
C ALA A 451 4.67 -20.68 -14.59
N VAL A 452 5.74 -19.90 -14.71
CA VAL A 452 6.76 -20.04 -15.76
C VAL A 452 8.16 -19.84 -15.19
N SER A 453 9.20 -20.32 -15.89
CA SER A 453 10.58 -20.04 -15.49
C SER A 453 10.91 -18.56 -15.63
N ALA A 454 11.91 -18.07 -14.89
CA ALA A 454 12.41 -16.70 -15.04
C ALA A 454 12.82 -16.39 -16.50
N GLU A 455 13.47 -17.35 -17.19
CA GLU A 455 13.85 -17.20 -18.60
C GLU A 455 12.62 -17.04 -19.51
N THR A 456 11.57 -17.83 -19.28
CA THR A 456 10.33 -17.71 -20.04
C THR A 456 9.65 -16.38 -19.76
N PHE A 457 9.54 -15.96 -18.50
CA PHE A 457 8.95 -14.68 -18.12
C PHE A 457 9.58 -13.49 -18.84
N GLU A 458 10.92 -13.44 -18.92
CA GLU A 458 11.65 -12.39 -19.63
C GLU A 458 11.40 -12.41 -21.15
N SER A 459 11.05 -13.56 -21.72
CA SER A 459 10.74 -13.72 -23.15
C SER A 459 9.30 -13.37 -23.53
N LEU A 460 8.35 -13.36 -22.58
CA LEU A 460 6.94 -13.08 -22.84
C LEU A 460 6.70 -11.60 -23.16
N THR A 461 5.61 -11.26 -23.83
CA THR A 461 5.10 -9.89 -23.92
C THR A 461 4.32 -9.50 -22.67
N ILE A 462 4.07 -8.20 -22.43
CA ILE A 462 3.25 -7.75 -21.29
C ILE A 462 1.83 -8.33 -21.38
N ASP A 463 1.24 -8.39 -22.57
CA ASP A 463 -0.09 -8.98 -22.77
C ASP A 463 -0.11 -10.48 -22.48
N GLN A 464 0.95 -11.20 -22.88
CA GLN A 464 1.08 -12.62 -22.55
C GLN A 464 1.26 -12.86 -21.05
N ILE A 465 1.96 -11.98 -20.34
CA ILE A 465 2.07 -12.05 -18.88
C ILE A 465 0.71 -11.79 -18.25
N LYS A 466 -0.01 -10.74 -18.66
CA LYS A 466 -1.36 -10.45 -18.17
C LYS A 466 -2.36 -11.59 -18.39
N GLN A 467 -2.21 -12.35 -19.47
CA GLN A 467 -3.04 -13.51 -19.78
C GLN A 467 -2.69 -14.76 -18.96
N GLN A 468 -1.48 -14.84 -18.40
CA GLN A 468 -0.97 -16.03 -17.71
C GLN A 468 -0.75 -15.82 -16.21
N GLN A 469 -0.59 -14.58 -15.75
CA GLN A 469 -0.52 -14.27 -14.33
C GLN A 469 -1.88 -14.52 -13.67
N ARG A 470 -1.86 -14.84 -12.39
CA ARG A 470 -3.05 -15.20 -11.65
C ARG A 470 -2.93 -14.87 -10.17
N SER A 471 -4.07 -14.66 -9.52
CA SER A 471 -4.15 -14.66 -8.07
C SER A 471 -3.66 -16.00 -7.52
N LEU A 472 -2.75 -15.95 -6.56
CA LEU A 472 -2.25 -17.16 -5.92
C LEU A 472 -3.35 -17.87 -5.12
N GLU A 473 -4.41 -17.15 -4.71
CA GLU A 473 -5.59 -17.73 -4.04
C GLU A 473 -6.26 -18.83 -4.85
N PHE A 474 -6.20 -18.72 -6.18
CA PHE A 474 -6.74 -19.73 -7.07
C PHE A 474 -6.12 -21.12 -6.83
N HIS A 475 -4.82 -21.18 -6.50
CA HIS A 475 -4.06 -22.43 -6.47
C HIS A 475 -4.19 -23.22 -5.15
N TRP A 476 -4.49 -22.56 -4.03
CA TRP A 476 -4.71 -23.22 -2.74
C TRP A 476 -6.18 -23.38 -2.36
N THR A 477 -7.08 -22.76 -3.12
CA THR A 477 -8.53 -22.93 -2.95
C THR A 477 -8.95 -24.28 -3.52
N GLN A 478 -9.63 -25.11 -2.72
CA GLN A 478 -10.20 -26.37 -3.21
C GLN A 478 -11.34 -26.10 -4.19
N GLN A 479 -11.10 -26.29 -5.48
CA GLN A 479 -12.09 -26.06 -6.51
C GLN A 479 -13.08 -27.21 -6.60
N ALA A 480 -14.36 -26.89 -6.74
CA ALA A 480 -15.37 -27.90 -7.05
C ALA A 480 -15.20 -28.29 -8.53
N ILE A 481 -14.92 -29.57 -8.79
CA ILE A 481 -14.82 -30.09 -10.16
C ILE A 481 -16.23 -30.47 -10.58
N ILE A 482 -16.77 -29.76 -11.58
CA ILE A 482 -18.12 -30.03 -12.07
C ILE A 482 -17.99 -31.06 -13.18
N ASN A 483 -18.75 -32.14 -13.06
CA ASN A 483 -18.68 -33.27 -13.98
C ASN A 483 -19.74 -33.15 -15.08
N SER A 484 -20.91 -32.56 -14.77
CA SER A 484 -21.92 -32.24 -15.79
C SER A 484 -22.94 -31.22 -15.32
N VAL A 485 -23.46 -30.44 -16.25
CA VAL A 485 -24.62 -29.56 -16.06
C VAL A 485 -25.68 -29.96 -17.07
N LYS A 486 -26.82 -30.47 -16.57
CA LYS A 486 -27.91 -31.01 -17.38
C LYS A 486 -29.19 -30.22 -17.20
N ILE A 487 -29.88 -29.92 -18.29
CA ILE A 487 -31.26 -29.43 -18.31
C ILE A 487 -32.14 -30.51 -18.92
N VAL A 488 -33.26 -30.79 -18.25
CA VAL A 488 -34.33 -31.62 -18.82
C VAL A 488 -35.46 -30.70 -19.28
N VAL A 489 -35.75 -30.70 -20.58
CA VAL A 489 -36.81 -29.89 -21.20
C VAL A 489 -37.97 -30.80 -21.56
N ASN A 490 -39.13 -30.54 -20.97
CA ASN A 490 -40.38 -31.19 -21.35
C ASN A 490 -41.25 -30.22 -22.18
N ILE A 491 -41.19 -30.37 -23.50
CA ILE A 491 -41.83 -29.45 -24.47
C ILE A 491 -43.36 -29.61 -24.45
N SER A 492 -43.89 -30.73 -23.94
CA SER A 492 -45.32 -31.00 -23.89
C SER A 492 -46.08 -30.23 -22.79
N LYS A 493 -45.38 -29.58 -21.86
CA LYS A 493 -45.98 -28.89 -20.70
C LYS A 493 -45.39 -27.49 -20.51
N GLU A 494 -45.98 -26.48 -21.16
CA GLU A 494 -45.62 -25.05 -21.03
C GLU A 494 -45.68 -24.46 -19.60
N GLN A 495 -46.08 -25.25 -18.58
CA GLN A 495 -46.24 -24.78 -17.20
C GLN A 495 -45.23 -25.36 -16.19
N ASN A 496 -44.36 -26.28 -16.60
CA ASN A 496 -43.37 -26.84 -15.66
C ASN A 496 -42.08 -25.99 -15.66
N PRO A 497 -41.53 -25.66 -14.48
CA PRO A 497 -40.30 -24.88 -14.40
C PRO A 497 -39.12 -25.68 -14.97
N LEU A 498 -38.23 -24.98 -15.69
CA LEU A 498 -37.04 -25.57 -16.32
C LEU A 498 -36.08 -26.06 -15.24
N GLN A 499 -35.83 -27.38 -15.18
CA GLN A 499 -35.00 -27.97 -14.14
C GLN A 499 -33.54 -28.08 -14.58
N PHE A 500 -32.65 -27.55 -13.74
CA PHE A 500 -31.22 -27.67 -13.85
C PHE A 500 -30.74 -28.70 -12.84
N THR A 501 -29.85 -29.57 -13.30
CA THR A 501 -29.13 -30.53 -12.48
C THR A 501 -27.64 -30.28 -12.67
N ILE A 502 -26.94 -29.90 -11.60
CA ILE A 502 -25.49 -29.80 -11.57
C ILE A 502 -24.96 -31.02 -10.81
N GLN A 503 -24.02 -31.73 -11.40
CA GLN A 503 -23.28 -32.83 -10.76
C GLN A 503 -21.80 -32.47 -10.72
N GLY A 504 -21.17 -32.66 -9.57
CA GLY A 504 -19.76 -32.37 -9.38
C GLY A 504 -19.19 -33.09 -8.16
N ASP A 505 -17.87 -33.23 -8.16
CA ASP A 505 -17.09 -33.76 -7.05
C ASP A 505 -16.69 -32.62 -6.11
N SER A 506 -16.45 -32.95 -4.83
CA SER A 506 -16.10 -31.96 -3.78
C SER A 506 -17.18 -30.88 -3.53
N MET A 507 -18.43 -31.15 -3.90
CA MET A 507 -19.60 -30.37 -3.52
C MET A 507 -20.22 -30.95 -2.23
N ASN A 508 -20.87 -30.11 -1.39
CA ASN A 508 -21.60 -30.60 -0.20
C ASN A 508 -22.70 -31.62 -0.57
N GLU A 509 -23.27 -31.51 -1.77
CA GLU A 509 -24.16 -32.50 -2.37
C GLU A 509 -23.61 -32.84 -3.77
N THR A 510 -23.46 -34.13 -4.08
CA THR A 510 -22.98 -34.62 -5.41
C THR A 510 -23.92 -34.24 -6.56
N GLN A 511 -25.10 -33.74 -6.24
CA GLN A 511 -26.10 -33.30 -7.20
C GLN A 511 -26.92 -32.14 -6.61
N ILE A 512 -26.90 -30.98 -7.25
CA ILE A 512 -27.76 -29.83 -6.91
C ILE A 512 -28.84 -29.68 -7.98
N LYS A 513 -30.08 -29.47 -7.54
CA LYS A 513 -31.23 -29.20 -8.42
C LYS A 513 -31.85 -27.85 -8.12
N PHE A 514 -32.06 -27.04 -9.15
CA PHE A 514 -32.85 -25.81 -9.05
C PHE A 514 -33.73 -25.65 -10.29
N ALA A 515 -34.78 -24.84 -10.17
CA ALA A 515 -35.81 -24.71 -11.19
C ALA A 515 -36.06 -23.24 -11.53
N LEU A 516 -36.00 -22.88 -12.82
CA LEU A 516 -36.36 -21.55 -13.30
C LEU A 516 -37.84 -21.52 -13.69
N LYS A 517 -38.61 -20.62 -13.07
CA LYS A 517 -40.04 -20.42 -13.40
C LYS A 517 -40.26 -19.70 -14.72
N ASP A 518 -39.41 -18.73 -15.05
CA ASP A 518 -39.42 -18.03 -16.33
C ASP A 518 -38.19 -18.44 -17.16
N PHE A 519 -38.46 -19.13 -18.25
CA PHE A 519 -37.45 -19.57 -19.22
C PHE A 519 -37.84 -19.16 -20.66
N SER A 520 -38.67 -18.11 -20.80
CA SER A 520 -39.13 -17.59 -22.09
C SER A 520 -37.99 -17.16 -23.04
N TRP A 521 -36.81 -16.90 -22.48
CA TRP A 521 -35.57 -16.55 -23.19
C TRP A 521 -34.77 -17.75 -23.73
N PHE A 522 -35.14 -18.98 -23.34
CA PHE A 522 -34.40 -20.20 -23.69
C PHE A 522 -34.83 -20.74 -25.07
N ASP A 523 -33.92 -20.69 -26.06
CA ASP A 523 -34.08 -21.20 -27.42
C ASP A 523 -32.85 -22.02 -27.85
N ASN A 524 -32.85 -23.30 -27.49
CA ASN A 524 -31.76 -24.24 -27.79
C ASN A 524 -31.57 -24.55 -29.28
N ARG A 525 -32.47 -24.06 -30.16
CA ARG A 525 -32.34 -24.20 -31.62
C ARG A 525 -31.46 -23.13 -32.24
N LYS A 526 -31.25 -22.02 -31.55
CA LYS A 526 -30.48 -20.86 -32.05
C LYS A 526 -29.26 -20.54 -31.21
N LYS A 527 -29.23 -20.99 -29.96
CA LYS A 527 -28.20 -20.60 -28.99
C LYS A 527 -27.67 -21.81 -28.24
N ILE A 528 -26.37 -21.77 -27.99
CA ILE A 528 -25.69 -22.63 -27.02
C ILE A 528 -25.65 -21.85 -25.71
N TYR A 529 -25.94 -22.51 -24.60
CA TYR A 529 -25.95 -21.91 -23.27
C TYR A 529 -24.84 -22.52 -22.42
N GLY A 530 -24.20 -21.69 -21.61
CA GLY A 530 -23.21 -22.09 -20.62
C GLY A 530 -23.54 -21.50 -19.25
N ILE A 531 -23.05 -22.13 -18.18
CA ILE A 531 -23.15 -21.64 -16.81
C ILE A 531 -21.73 -21.43 -16.27
N LEU A 532 -21.51 -20.27 -15.64
CA LEU A 532 -20.35 -20.03 -14.80
C LEU A 532 -20.64 -20.55 -13.40
N VAL A 533 -19.73 -21.33 -12.84
CA VAL A 533 -19.90 -21.87 -11.48
C VAL A 533 -18.69 -21.51 -10.63
N SER A 534 -18.96 -21.12 -9.39
CA SER A 534 -17.94 -20.80 -8.40
C SER A 534 -18.29 -21.41 -7.06
N ASN A 535 -17.30 -21.98 -6.40
CA ASN A 535 -17.37 -22.45 -5.01
C ASN A 535 -17.20 -21.30 -3.99
N THR A 536 -16.47 -20.24 -4.37
CA THR A 536 -16.07 -19.12 -3.50
C THR A 536 -16.80 -17.82 -3.82
N GLY A 537 -17.45 -17.74 -4.98
CA GLY A 537 -17.97 -16.50 -5.55
C GLY A 537 -16.90 -15.57 -6.12
N LYS A 538 -15.61 -15.95 -6.03
CA LYS A 538 -14.47 -15.18 -6.51
C LYS A 538 -13.94 -15.69 -7.85
N PHE A 539 -13.72 -17.01 -7.94
CA PHE A 539 -13.17 -17.66 -9.14
C PHE A 539 -14.24 -18.51 -9.80
N PHE A 540 -14.52 -18.28 -11.08
CA PHE A 540 -15.50 -19.04 -11.84
C PHE A 540 -14.79 -19.99 -12.78
N THR A 541 -15.14 -21.27 -12.77
CA THR A 541 -14.42 -22.30 -13.54
C THR A 541 -15.33 -23.17 -14.41
N ASP A 542 -14.76 -23.74 -15.48
CA ASP A 542 -15.41 -24.75 -16.33
C ASP A 542 -15.32 -26.19 -15.76
N LEU A 543 -15.63 -27.19 -16.58
CA LEU A 543 -15.59 -28.62 -16.22
C LEU A 543 -14.17 -29.11 -15.92
N ASP A 544 -13.17 -28.47 -16.51
CA ASP A 544 -11.75 -28.82 -16.40
C ASP A 544 -11.00 -27.91 -15.40
N GLY A 545 -11.71 -27.02 -14.69
CA GLY A 545 -11.14 -26.08 -13.72
C GLY A 545 -10.49 -24.84 -14.35
N GLN A 546 -10.75 -24.54 -15.61
CA GLN A 546 -10.25 -23.34 -16.29
C GLN A 546 -11.07 -22.11 -15.88
N GLU A 547 -10.42 -20.96 -15.58
CA GLU A 547 -11.18 -19.73 -15.24
C GLU A 547 -11.97 -19.20 -16.42
N ASP A 548 -13.06 -18.52 -16.10
CA ASP A 548 -13.82 -17.64 -17.01
C ASP A 548 -14.37 -18.35 -18.25
N GLU A 549 -14.29 -19.67 -18.28
CA GLU A 549 -14.92 -20.52 -19.28
C GLU A 549 -16.25 -21.05 -18.73
N ALA A 550 -17.29 -20.96 -19.56
CA ALA A 550 -18.62 -21.37 -19.15
C ALA A 550 -18.81 -22.87 -19.40
N VAL A 551 -19.33 -23.58 -18.40
CA VAL A 551 -19.74 -24.99 -18.56
C VAL A 551 -20.92 -25.06 -19.51
N GLN A 552 -20.72 -25.62 -20.71
CA GLN A 552 -21.80 -25.83 -21.66
C GLN A 552 -22.86 -26.76 -21.06
N ILE A 553 -24.12 -26.35 -21.21
CA ILE A 553 -25.25 -27.10 -20.66
C ILE A 553 -25.67 -28.22 -21.60
N GLU A 554 -25.74 -29.45 -21.10
CA GLU A 554 -26.32 -30.59 -21.82
C GLU A 554 -27.85 -30.50 -21.76
N ILE A 555 -28.52 -30.55 -22.91
CA ILE A 555 -29.98 -30.40 -23.01
C ILE A 555 -30.61 -31.73 -23.41
N GLN A 556 -31.40 -32.31 -22.52
CA GLN A 556 -32.16 -33.53 -22.76
C GLN A 556 -33.64 -33.19 -22.97
N ILE A 557 -34.22 -33.73 -24.05
CA ILE A 557 -35.63 -33.49 -24.43
C ILE A 557 -36.41 -34.78 -24.13
N GLU A 558 -37.34 -34.73 -23.16
CA GLU A 558 -38.07 -35.93 -22.71
C GLU A 558 -39.25 -36.30 -23.62
N GLU A 559 -40.02 -35.33 -24.14
CA GLU A 559 -41.12 -35.60 -25.08
C GLU A 559 -41.66 -34.29 -25.73
N GLY A 560 -41.79 -34.29 -27.05
CA GLY A 560 -42.35 -33.18 -27.86
C GLY A 560 -41.73 -33.08 -29.27
N GLU A 561 -42.28 -33.88 -30.19
CA GLU A 561 -42.03 -34.04 -31.64
C GLU A 561 -40.61 -34.35 -32.18
N GLN A 562 -40.61 -35.38 -33.04
CA GLN A 562 -39.52 -35.99 -33.79
C GLN A 562 -39.18 -35.22 -35.08
N PHE A 563 -37.87 -35.08 -35.34
CA PHE A 563 -37.19 -35.13 -36.65
C PHE A 563 -37.92 -34.61 -37.91
N TYR A 564 -37.48 -33.45 -38.42
CA TYR A 564 -37.43 -33.22 -39.87
C TYR A 564 -36.00 -33.54 -40.34
N ASN A 565 -35.87 -34.59 -41.16
CA ASN A 565 -34.62 -35.16 -41.66
C ASN A 565 -33.55 -34.12 -42.02
N PHE A 566 -32.46 -34.04 -41.25
CA PHE A 566 -31.17 -33.61 -41.78
C PHE A 566 -30.42 -34.87 -42.22
N LYS A 567 -30.55 -35.21 -43.49
CA LYS A 567 -29.75 -36.28 -44.09
C LYS A 567 -28.31 -35.79 -44.17
N THR A 568 -27.45 -36.27 -43.28
CA THR A 568 -26.00 -36.19 -43.43
C THR A 568 -25.60 -36.93 -44.69
N SER A 569 -25.11 -36.21 -45.69
CA SER A 569 -24.27 -36.77 -46.74
C SER A 569 -22.85 -36.27 -46.52
N TYR A 570 -22.10 -36.97 -45.66
CA TYR A 570 -20.65 -36.93 -45.62
C TYR A 570 -20.18 -38.33 -45.20
N ASP A 571 -19.90 -39.17 -46.20
CA ASP A 571 -18.58 -39.77 -46.37
C ASP A 571 -18.59 -40.71 -47.57
N GLN A 572 -18.11 -40.16 -48.69
CA GLN A 572 -17.24 -40.81 -49.68
C GLN A 572 -16.95 -39.75 -50.74
N ASP A 573 -15.98 -38.87 -50.50
CA ASP A 573 -14.86 -38.77 -51.44
C ASP A 573 -13.70 -37.97 -50.86
N SER A 574 -12.52 -38.52 -51.11
CA SER A 574 -11.23 -37.88 -50.98
C SER A 574 -11.13 -36.55 -51.74
N ASN A 575 -10.36 -35.59 -51.19
CA ASN A 575 -9.99 -34.28 -51.75
C ASN A 575 -11.01 -33.13 -51.60
N SER A 576 -10.89 -32.36 -50.51
CA SER A 576 -11.55 -31.06 -50.36
C SER A 576 -10.96 -30.02 -51.34
N LYS A 577 -11.57 -29.86 -52.51
CA LYS A 577 -11.43 -28.66 -53.34
C LYS A 577 -12.32 -27.56 -52.76
N PHE A 578 -11.72 -26.42 -52.44
CA PHE A 578 -12.39 -25.15 -52.15
C PHE A 578 -13.50 -24.85 -53.18
N VAL A 579 -14.75 -24.72 -52.72
CA VAL A 579 -15.89 -24.32 -53.58
C VAL A 579 -15.93 -22.80 -53.66
N PHE A 580 -15.37 -22.24 -54.72
CA PHE A 580 -15.68 -20.87 -55.15
C PHE A 580 -17.11 -20.83 -55.68
N THR A 581 -17.97 -20.05 -55.05
CA THR A 581 -19.33 -19.81 -55.54
C THR A 581 -19.25 -19.13 -56.91
N TRP A 582 -19.93 -19.69 -57.93
CA TRP A 582 -19.71 -19.37 -59.36
C TRP A 582 -19.84 -17.88 -59.73
N TRP A 583 -20.60 -17.10 -58.94
CA TRP A 583 -20.74 -15.66 -59.09
C TRP A 583 -19.48 -14.87 -58.72
N ILE A 584 -18.62 -15.38 -57.85
CA ILE A 584 -17.31 -14.78 -57.52
C ILE A 584 -16.35 -14.89 -58.72
N ILE A 585 -16.42 -16.00 -59.47
CA ILE A 585 -15.65 -16.17 -60.71
C ILE A 585 -16.11 -15.17 -61.78
N LEU A 586 -17.42 -14.89 -61.85
CA LEU A 586 -17.96 -13.83 -62.71
C LEU A 586 -17.46 -12.43 -62.32
N LEU A 587 -17.36 -12.12 -61.02
CA LEU A 587 -16.84 -10.84 -60.53
C LEU A 587 -15.33 -10.68 -60.80
N ILE A 588 -14.54 -11.73 -60.60
CA ILE A 588 -13.10 -11.72 -60.90
C ILE A 588 -12.87 -11.59 -62.41
N ALA A 589 -13.66 -12.30 -63.23
CA ALA A 589 -13.60 -12.19 -64.68
C ALA A 589 -13.97 -10.77 -65.16
N LEU A 590 -15.01 -10.16 -64.61
CA LEU A 590 -15.39 -8.78 -64.93
C LEU A 590 -14.30 -7.78 -64.53
N GLY A 591 -13.73 -7.94 -63.33
CA GLY A 591 -12.64 -7.10 -62.83
C GLY A 591 -11.38 -7.20 -63.70
N GLY A 592 -11.02 -8.42 -64.10
CA GLY A 592 -9.90 -8.66 -65.02
C GLY A 592 -10.11 -8.01 -66.39
N LEU A 593 -11.34 -8.08 -66.93
CA LEU A 593 -11.67 -7.52 -68.24
C LEU A 593 -11.62 -5.98 -68.22
N ILE A 594 -12.08 -5.36 -67.13
CA ILE A 594 -11.95 -3.91 -66.91
C ILE A 594 -10.48 -3.50 -66.83
N LEU A 595 -9.66 -4.25 -66.10
CA LEU A 595 -8.23 -3.96 -65.96
C LEU A 595 -7.50 -4.07 -67.30
N LEU A 596 -7.87 -5.05 -68.14
CA LEU A 596 -7.31 -5.24 -69.48
C LEU A 596 -7.69 -4.10 -70.42
N ILE A 597 -8.94 -3.60 -70.35
CA ILE A 597 -9.37 -2.41 -71.10
C ILE A 597 -8.57 -1.18 -70.67
N ILE A 598 -8.36 -0.98 -69.36
CA ILE A 598 -7.56 0.13 -68.84
C ILE A 598 -6.11 0.05 -69.35
N ILE A 599 -5.50 -1.15 -69.33
CA ILE A 599 -4.14 -1.36 -69.86
C ILE A 599 -4.08 -1.07 -71.37
N ILE A 600 -5.08 -1.50 -72.15
CA ILE A 600 -5.14 -1.21 -73.59
C ILE A 600 -5.25 0.30 -73.82
N ILE A 601 -6.08 1.01 -73.06
CA ILE A 601 -6.21 2.48 -73.15
C ILE A 601 -4.87 3.14 -72.83
N ILE A 602 -4.19 2.73 -71.76
CA ILE A 602 -2.87 3.24 -71.39
C ILE A 602 -1.84 2.97 -72.49
N CYS A 603 -1.79 1.76 -73.04
CA CYS A 603 -0.93 1.40 -74.16
C CYS A 603 -1.25 2.23 -75.41
N CYS A 604 -2.52 2.44 -75.75
CA CYS A 604 -2.94 3.32 -76.84
C CYS A 604 -2.47 4.76 -76.59
N CYS A 605 -2.61 5.30 -75.38
CA CYS A 605 -2.11 6.62 -75.01
C CYS A 605 -0.59 6.73 -75.12
N ILE A 606 0.16 5.70 -74.73
CA ILE A 606 1.62 5.64 -74.82
C ILE A 606 2.07 5.53 -76.28
N CYS A 607 1.43 4.68 -77.10
CA CYS A 607 1.71 4.58 -78.53
C CYS A 607 1.38 5.88 -79.29
N ASN A 608 0.32 6.59 -78.88
CA ASN A 608 -0.02 7.88 -79.50
C ASN A 608 0.97 8.99 -79.08
N ARG A 609 1.51 8.94 -77.85
CA ARG A 609 2.61 9.81 -77.40
C ARG A 609 3.94 9.48 -78.08
N SER A 610 4.24 8.21 -78.39
CA SER A 610 5.48 7.84 -79.07
C SER A 610 5.46 8.17 -80.57
N LYS A 611 4.29 8.14 -81.23
CA LYS A 611 4.12 8.65 -82.60
C LYS A 611 4.28 10.18 -82.70
N LYS A 612 3.89 10.95 -81.69
CA LYS A 612 4.09 12.41 -81.64
C LYS A 612 5.54 12.85 -81.31
N LYS A 613 6.44 11.94 -80.96
CA LYS A 613 7.86 12.26 -80.62
C LYS A 613 8.88 11.83 -81.69
N LYS A 614 8.44 11.25 -82.81
CA LYS A 614 9.31 10.85 -83.94
C LYS A 614 9.32 11.81 -85.13
N GLU A 615 8.58 12.90 -85.05
CA GLU A 615 8.72 14.04 -85.98
C GLU A 615 9.29 15.22 -85.19
N HIS A 616 10.39 15.80 -85.68
CA HIS A 616 11.22 16.88 -85.11
C HIS A 616 12.34 16.50 -84.14
N ILE A 617 13.42 15.90 -84.65
CA ILE A 617 14.80 16.38 -84.42
C ILE A 617 15.63 16.17 -85.70
N ILE A 618 15.83 17.24 -86.48
CA ILE A 618 16.83 17.35 -87.55
C ILE A 618 17.94 18.24 -86.99
N TYR A 619 19.19 17.77 -86.97
CA TYR A 619 20.37 18.59 -86.70
C TYR A 619 20.86 19.24 -88.00
N PRO A 620 21.28 20.52 -88.03
CA PRO A 620 21.92 21.11 -89.20
C PRO A 620 23.41 20.77 -89.26
N VAL A 621 23.87 20.49 -90.48
CA VAL A 621 25.26 20.23 -90.89
C VAL A 621 26.02 21.55 -90.97
N SER A 622 27.22 21.61 -90.37
CA SER A 622 28.18 22.70 -90.54
C SER A 622 29.17 22.37 -91.67
N GLU A 623 29.15 23.16 -92.74
CA GLU A 623 30.15 23.10 -93.82
C GLU A 623 31.48 23.72 -93.38
N GLU A 624 32.54 23.00 -93.71
CA GLU A 624 33.94 23.32 -93.54
C GLU A 624 34.41 24.23 -94.70
N LYS A 625 35.09 25.34 -94.38
CA LYS A 625 35.87 26.11 -95.36
C LYS A 625 37.33 26.17 -94.93
N ILE A 626 38.10 25.33 -95.61
CA ILE A 626 39.56 25.28 -95.71
C ILE A 626 40.12 26.62 -96.22
N ARG A 627 41.30 27.02 -95.72
CA ARG A 627 42.33 27.79 -96.44
C ARG A 627 43.71 27.61 -95.75
N PRO A 628 44.84 27.81 -96.46
CA PRO A 628 45.77 26.72 -96.74
C PRO A 628 47.21 26.96 -96.26
N ASN A 629 47.92 25.90 -95.92
CA ASN A 629 49.11 25.36 -96.61
C ASN A 629 49.65 24.13 -95.87
#